data_AF-A0A9D7JAH8-F1
#
_entry.id   AF-A0A9D7JAH8-F1
#
_cell.length_a   1.000
_cell.length_b   1.000
_cell.length_c   1.000
_cell.angle_alpha   90.00
_cell.angle_beta   90.00
_cell.angle_gamma   90.00
#
_symmetry.space_group_name_H-M   'P 1'
#
loop_
_entity.id
_entity.type
_entity.pdbx_description
1 polymer ?
#
loop_
_entity_poly.entity_id
_entity_poly.type
_entity_poly.pdbx_seq_one_letter_code
_entity_poly.pdbx_strand_id
1 'polypeptide(L)'
;MALDQAGRDANEASAGLAVAADREASAQRLDKQAREALNEVRLTASDAELQELEAAAATALERSRSDLEAAHARLRMAEPELVHLRHDRAVRALETIVADIEQLKRHQMQLVASLQAQGREGLGEKLSFLEGEIAARDARLGHLHVEARAATLLSETLVQAQRETKGLWLRPIYDRAAPYLSLLRPGSAVALDEDTFELDAVRRDDVVEPFEGLSMGAREQIAVITRLALGDILADNGESACLVLDDPLVNADRHRLERMHLVLHRAAKRHQIVILTCRERDFLDLGAHLIRI
;
A
#
# COMPACT_ATOMS: atom_id res chain seq x y z
N MET A 1 -58.65 -22.42 -8.21
CA MET A 1 -60.02 -22.35 -8.78
C MET A 1 -60.51 -23.67 -9.41
N ALA A 2 -59.66 -24.56 -9.96
CA ALA A 2 -60.11 -25.85 -10.51
C ALA A 2 -60.33 -26.98 -9.45
N LEU A 3 -59.60 -26.95 -8.33
CA LEU A 3 -59.70 -27.95 -7.25
C LEU A 3 -60.92 -27.74 -6.33
N ASP A 4 -61.42 -26.51 -6.25
CA ASP A 4 -62.56 -26.12 -5.41
C ASP A 4 -63.91 -26.39 -6.11
N GLN A 5 -63.89 -26.54 -7.44
CA GLN A 5 -65.05 -26.99 -8.22
C GLN A 5 -65.21 -28.51 -8.14
N ALA A 6 -64.11 -29.25 -8.31
CA ALA A 6 -64.12 -30.72 -8.25
C ALA A 6 -64.52 -31.28 -6.86
N GLY A 7 -64.15 -30.60 -5.76
CA GLY A 7 -64.59 -30.98 -4.41
C GLY A 7 -66.07 -30.73 -4.14
N ARG A 8 -66.66 -29.70 -4.76
CA ARG A 8 -68.10 -29.43 -4.70
C ARG A 8 -68.88 -30.45 -5.51
N ASP A 9 -68.42 -30.75 -6.72
CA ASP A 9 -69.04 -31.73 -7.61
C ASP A 9 -69.01 -33.16 -7.00
N ALA A 10 -67.94 -33.52 -6.27
CA ALA A 10 -67.83 -34.80 -5.56
C ALA A 10 -68.79 -34.93 -4.35
N ASN A 11 -68.98 -33.85 -3.57
CA ASN A 11 -69.92 -33.83 -2.45
C ASN A 11 -71.38 -33.86 -2.94
N GLU A 12 -71.68 -33.21 -4.05
CA GLU A 12 -73.00 -33.20 -4.67
C GLU A 12 -73.36 -34.59 -5.24
N ALA A 13 -72.39 -35.31 -5.81
CA ALA A 13 -72.56 -36.69 -6.26
C ALA A 13 -72.75 -37.69 -5.09
N SER A 14 -72.03 -37.53 -3.98
CA SER A 14 -72.18 -38.37 -2.78
C SER A 14 -73.54 -38.14 -2.08
N ALA A 15 -73.96 -36.88 -1.98
CA ALA A 15 -75.29 -36.51 -1.47
C ALA A 15 -76.40 -37.06 -2.37
N GLY A 16 -76.23 -37.02 -3.70
CA GLY A 16 -77.16 -37.62 -4.66
C GLY A 16 -77.31 -39.14 -4.52
N LEU A 17 -76.21 -39.85 -4.22
CA LEU A 17 -76.25 -41.30 -3.99
C LEU A 17 -76.96 -41.66 -2.68
N ALA A 18 -76.74 -40.90 -1.61
CA ALA A 18 -77.42 -41.10 -0.34
C ALA A 18 -78.95 -40.91 -0.47
N VAL A 19 -79.38 -39.89 -1.22
CA VAL A 19 -80.81 -39.65 -1.53
C VAL A 19 -81.39 -40.77 -2.41
N ALA A 20 -80.63 -41.28 -3.38
CA ALA A 20 -81.08 -42.37 -4.24
C ALA A 20 -81.19 -43.70 -3.46
N ALA A 21 -80.24 -44.01 -2.57
CA ALA A 21 -80.28 -45.19 -1.72
C ALA A 21 -81.44 -45.14 -0.71
N ASP A 22 -81.75 -43.98 -0.13
CA ASP A 22 -82.90 -43.82 0.75
C ASP A 22 -84.23 -43.95 -0.02
N ARG A 23 -84.29 -43.46 -1.27
CA ARG A 23 -85.43 -43.67 -2.17
C ARG A 23 -85.60 -45.13 -2.56
N GLU A 24 -84.52 -45.87 -2.81
CA GLU A 24 -84.57 -47.31 -3.07
C GLU A 24 -85.06 -48.07 -1.83
N ALA A 25 -84.51 -47.79 -0.65
CA ALA A 25 -84.95 -48.40 0.60
C ALA A 25 -86.42 -48.09 0.90
N SER A 26 -86.87 -46.86 0.61
CA SER A 26 -88.27 -46.46 0.72
C SER A 26 -89.15 -47.21 -0.29
N ALA A 27 -88.71 -47.34 -1.55
CA ALA A 27 -89.42 -48.10 -2.58
C ALA A 27 -89.51 -49.60 -2.26
N GLN A 28 -88.46 -50.20 -1.69
CA GLN A 28 -88.47 -51.60 -1.24
C GLN A 28 -89.41 -51.82 -0.05
N ARG A 29 -89.47 -50.85 0.89
CA ARG A 29 -90.45 -50.87 1.99
C ARG A 29 -91.88 -50.76 1.45
N LEU A 30 -92.10 -49.89 0.47
CA LEU A 30 -93.40 -49.73 -0.21
C LEU A 30 -93.78 -50.97 -1.03
N ASP A 31 -92.84 -51.65 -1.70
CA ASP A 31 -93.08 -52.93 -2.39
C ASP A 31 -93.49 -54.02 -1.38
N LYS A 32 -92.81 -54.10 -0.24
CA LYS A 32 -93.19 -55.05 0.83
C LYS A 32 -94.58 -54.74 1.40
N GLN A 33 -94.89 -53.47 1.66
CA GLN A 33 -96.21 -53.04 2.14
C GLN A 33 -97.31 -53.26 1.09
N ALA A 34 -97.01 -53.03 -0.20
CA ALA A 34 -97.93 -53.30 -1.29
C ALA A 34 -98.21 -54.81 -1.43
N ARG A 35 -97.20 -55.68 -1.25
CA ARG A 35 -97.38 -57.15 -1.22
C ARG A 35 -98.18 -57.63 -0.02
N GLU A 36 -98.02 -57.00 1.14
CA GLU A 36 -98.83 -57.28 2.34
C GLU A 36 -100.29 -56.82 2.13
N ALA A 37 -100.50 -55.63 1.55
CA ALA A 37 -101.83 -55.13 1.18
C ALA A 37 -102.52 -55.97 0.07
N LEU A 38 -101.75 -56.53 -0.88
CA LEU A 38 -102.24 -57.44 -1.92
C LEU A 38 -102.88 -58.72 -1.33
N ASN A 39 -102.36 -59.21 -0.20
CA ASN A 39 -102.93 -60.36 0.51
C ASN A 39 -104.25 -60.02 1.21
N GLU A 40 -104.46 -58.77 1.65
CA GLU A 40 -105.70 -58.31 2.28
C GLU A 40 -106.81 -58.00 1.25
N VAL A 41 -106.46 -57.44 0.09
CA VAL A 41 -107.43 -57.00 -0.94
C VAL A 41 -108.01 -58.16 -1.78
N ARG A 42 -107.39 -59.36 -1.73
CA ARG A 42 -107.89 -60.61 -2.34
C ARG A 42 -109.30 -61.04 -1.89
N LEU A 43 -109.88 -60.40 -0.87
CA LEU A 43 -111.22 -60.68 -0.35
C LEU A 43 -112.32 -59.75 -0.92
N THR A 44 -111.99 -58.66 -1.63
CA THR A 44 -112.97 -57.60 -1.94
C THR A 44 -112.79 -56.81 -3.25
N ALA A 45 -111.72 -56.99 -4.04
CA ALA A 45 -111.54 -56.31 -5.33
C ALA A 45 -111.37 -57.29 -6.51
N SER A 46 -111.65 -56.85 -7.74
CA SER A 46 -111.53 -57.69 -8.93
C SER A 46 -110.07 -57.88 -9.36
N ASP A 47 -109.70 -59.08 -9.83
CA ASP A 47 -108.33 -59.44 -10.22
C ASP A 47 -107.67 -58.47 -11.23
N ALA A 48 -108.47 -57.73 -12.01
CA ALA A 48 -107.98 -56.76 -13.00
C ALA A 48 -107.38 -55.49 -12.37
N GLU A 49 -107.97 -54.97 -11.29
CA GLU A 49 -107.50 -53.74 -10.62
C GLU A 49 -106.21 -53.99 -9.81
N LEU A 50 -106.05 -55.20 -9.28
CA LEU A 50 -104.83 -55.63 -8.59
C LEU A 50 -103.65 -55.82 -9.56
N GLN A 51 -103.91 -56.33 -10.77
CA GLN A 51 -102.90 -56.46 -11.82
C GLN A 51 -102.39 -55.08 -12.31
N GLU A 52 -103.25 -54.08 -12.40
CA GLU A 52 -102.83 -52.72 -12.78
C GLU A 52 -101.95 -52.06 -11.71
N LEU A 53 -102.28 -52.24 -10.42
CA LEU A 53 -101.47 -51.73 -9.32
C LEU A 53 -100.12 -52.44 -9.21
N GLU A 54 -100.08 -53.77 -9.38
CA GLU A 54 -98.84 -54.54 -9.41
C GLU A 54 -97.96 -54.10 -10.59
N ALA A 55 -98.54 -53.91 -11.79
CA ALA A 55 -97.82 -53.43 -12.96
C ALA A 55 -97.28 -51.99 -12.77
N ALA A 56 -98.05 -51.11 -12.13
CA ALA A 56 -97.61 -49.75 -11.80
C ALA A 56 -96.47 -49.75 -10.77
N ALA A 57 -96.57 -50.56 -9.72
CA ALA A 57 -95.52 -50.71 -8.71
C ALA A 57 -94.23 -51.32 -9.29
N ALA A 58 -94.35 -52.35 -10.14
CA ALA A 58 -93.22 -52.94 -10.84
C ALA A 58 -92.52 -51.92 -11.76
N THR A 59 -93.30 -51.10 -12.47
CA THR A 59 -92.76 -50.03 -13.32
C THR A 59 -92.03 -48.95 -12.50
N ALA A 60 -92.57 -48.59 -11.33
CA ALA A 60 -91.94 -47.63 -10.43
C ALA A 60 -90.63 -48.17 -9.83
N LEU A 61 -90.59 -49.45 -9.48
CA LEU A 61 -89.39 -50.13 -8.99
C LEU A 61 -88.30 -50.17 -10.07
N GLU A 62 -88.67 -50.49 -11.30
CA GLU A 62 -87.72 -50.56 -12.43
C GLU A 62 -87.12 -49.19 -12.74
N ARG A 63 -87.94 -48.13 -12.72
CA ARG A 63 -87.45 -46.74 -12.86
C ARG A 63 -86.48 -46.35 -11.75
N SER A 64 -86.82 -46.68 -10.50
CA SER A 64 -85.96 -46.40 -9.33
C SER A 64 -84.61 -47.12 -9.44
N ARG A 65 -84.62 -48.39 -9.88
CA ARG A 65 -83.38 -49.15 -10.15
C ARG A 65 -82.55 -48.51 -11.25
N SER A 66 -83.17 -48.13 -12.36
CA SER A 66 -82.47 -47.44 -13.46
C SER A 66 -81.85 -46.11 -13.00
N ASP A 67 -82.56 -45.34 -12.18
CA ASP A 67 -82.07 -44.06 -11.64
C ASP A 67 -80.89 -44.27 -10.69
N LEU A 68 -80.96 -45.31 -9.86
CA LEU A 68 -79.89 -45.70 -8.93
C LEU A 68 -78.64 -46.17 -9.67
N GLU A 69 -78.80 -46.99 -10.71
CA GLU A 69 -77.69 -47.44 -11.55
C GLU A 69 -77.03 -46.25 -12.27
N ALA A 70 -77.83 -45.33 -12.80
CA ALA A 70 -77.34 -44.10 -13.41
C ALA A 70 -76.62 -43.18 -12.41
N ALA A 71 -77.07 -43.13 -11.14
CA ALA A 71 -76.38 -42.40 -10.08
C ALA A 71 -75.05 -43.06 -9.69
N HIS A 72 -75.02 -44.40 -9.57
CA HIS A 72 -73.78 -45.14 -9.31
C HIS A 72 -72.77 -45.04 -10.45
N ALA A 73 -73.23 -45.05 -11.71
CA ALA A 73 -72.36 -44.82 -12.86
C ALA A 73 -71.73 -43.42 -12.81
N ARG A 74 -72.53 -42.38 -12.51
CA ARG A 74 -72.04 -41.01 -12.34
C ARG A 74 -71.04 -40.88 -11.17
N LEU A 75 -71.31 -41.51 -10.03
CA LEU A 75 -70.38 -41.51 -8.89
C LEU A 75 -69.06 -42.21 -9.20
N ARG A 76 -69.11 -43.37 -9.89
CA ARG A 76 -67.91 -44.08 -10.35
C ARG A 76 -67.08 -43.24 -11.31
N MET A 77 -67.71 -42.56 -12.28
CA MET A 77 -67.00 -41.69 -13.22
C MET A 77 -66.41 -40.44 -12.56
N ALA A 78 -67.03 -39.94 -11.47
CA ALA A 78 -66.53 -38.78 -10.74
C ALA A 78 -65.32 -39.09 -9.84
N GLU A 79 -65.06 -40.37 -9.54
CA GLU A 79 -63.92 -40.85 -8.73
C GLU A 79 -63.63 -39.97 -7.48
N PRO A 80 -64.62 -39.73 -6.60
CA PRO A 80 -64.54 -38.73 -5.53
C PRO A 80 -63.36 -38.94 -4.57
N GLU A 81 -63.00 -40.20 -4.28
CA GLU A 81 -61.83 -40.53 -3.46
C GLU A 81 -60.51 -40.05 -4.11
N LEU A 82 -60.38 -40.22 -5.43
CA LEU A 82 -59.19 -39.76 -6.16
C LEU A 82 -59.12 -38.23 -6.17
N VAL A 83 -60.26 -37.55 -6.33
CA VAL A 83 -60.35 -36.09 -6.26
C VAL A 83 -59.95 -35.58 -4.88
N HIS A 84 -60.44 -36.21 -3.81
CA HIS A 84 -60.08 -35.85 -2.43
C HIS A 84 -58.59 -36.04 -2.15
N LEU A 85 -58.02 -37.19 -2.54
CA LEU A 85 -56.58 -37.45 -2.40
C LEU A 85 -55.71 -36.45 -3.19
N ARG A 86 -56.14 -36.04 -4.39
CA ARG A 86 -55.46 -35.02 -5.19
C ARG A 86 -55.56 -33.64 -4.53
N HIS A 87 -56.71 -33.29 -3.98
CA HIS A 87 -56.91 -32.05 -3.24
C HIS A 87 -56.00 -31.98 -2.02
N ASP A 88 -56.00 -33.02 -1.18
CA ASP A 88 -55.16 -33.07 0.02
C ASP A 88 -53.67 -32.99 -0.30
N ARG A 89 -53.24 -33.71 -1.36
CA ARG A 89 -51.87 -33.61 -1.85
C ARG A 89 -51.53 -32.18 -2.31
N ALA A 90 -52.43 -31.52 -3.04
CA ALA A 90 -52.22 -30.17 -3.55
C ALA A 90 -52.18 -29.14 -2.41
N VAL A 91 -53.02 -29.29 -1.39
CA VAL A 91 -53.02 -28.43 -0.19
C VAL A 91 -51.70 -28.59 0.56
N ARG A 92 -51.25 -29.82 0.85
CA ARG A 92 -49.96 -30.05 1.53
C ARG A 92 -48.77 -29.52 0.73
N ALA A 93 -48.80 -29.65 -0.60
CA ALA A 93 -47.78 -29.10 -1.47
C ALA A 93 -47.78 -27.56 -1.41
N LEU A 94 -48.94 -26.92 -1.41
CA LEU A 94 -49.07 -25.47 -1.27
C LEU A 94 -48.56 -25.00 0.09
N GLU A 95 -48.93 -25.66 1.18
CA GLU A 95 -48.45 -25.34 2.53
C GLU A 95 -46.92 -25.42 2.62
N THR A 96 -46.32 -26.46 2.02
CA THR A 96 -44.86 -26.62 1.96
C THR A 96 -44.21 -25.48 1.18
N ILE A 97 -44.71 -25.16 -0.01
CA ILE A 97 -44.18 -24.07 -0.85
C ILE A 97 -44.29 -22.71 -0.14
N VAL A 98 -45.41 -22.45 0.53
CA VAL A 98 -45.60 -21.21 1.30
C VAL A 98 -44.60 -21.13 2.44
N ALA A 99 -44.39 -22.22 3.19
CA ALA A 99 -43.39 -22.27 4.25
C ALA A 99 -41.97 -22.02 3.72
N ASP A 100 -41.61 -22.62 2.57
CA ASP A 100 -40.32 -22.44 1.92
C ASP A 100 -40.10 -20.99 1.46
N ILE A 101 -41.11 -20.37 0.85
CA ILE A 101 -41.04 -18.96 0.44
C ILE A 101 -40.80 -18.06 1.66
N GLU A 102 -41.53 -18.28 2.75
CA GLU A 102 -41.36 -17.49 3.97
C GLU A 102 -39.99 -17.71 4.62
N GLN A 103 -39.45 -18.95 4.58
CA GLN A 103 -38.09 -19.23 5.02
C GLN A 103 -37.05 -18.51 4.15
N LEU A 104 -37.18 -18.57 2.82
CA LEU A 104 -36.27 -17.94 1.87
C LEU A 104 -36.27 -16.42 2.00
N LYS A 105 -37.45 -15.79 2.19
CA LYS A 105 -37.55 -14.35 2.48
C LYS A 105 -36.81 -13.97 3.77
N ARG A 106 -36.96 -14.76 4.83
CA ARG A 106 -36.21 -14.52 6.10
C ARG A 106 -34.70 -14.62 5.88
N HIS A 107 -34.24 -15.64 5.16
CA HIS A 107 -32.83 -15.79 4.81
C HIS A 107 -32.30 -14.62 3.97
N GLN A 108 -33.06 -14.18 2.97
CA GLN A 108 -32.71 -13.03 2.15
C GLN A 108 -32.56 -11.76 3.00
N MET A 109 -33.52 -11.49 3.88
CA MET A 109 -33.45 -10.32 4.78
C MET A 109 -32.24 -10.37 5.71
N GLN A 110 -31.90 -11.56 6.25
CA GLN A 110 -30.71 -11.74 7.08
C GLN A 110 -29.42 -11.50 6.29
N LEU A 111 -29.31 -12.04 5.06
CA LEU A 111 -28.14 -11.81 4.20
C LEU A 111 -27.99 -10.32 3.85
N VAL A 112 -29.09 -9.66 3.47
CA VAL A 112 -29.07 -8.23 3.13
C VAL A 112 -28.67 -7.40 4.34
N ALA A 113 -29.21 -7.68 5.53
CA ALA A 113 -28.83 -6.99 6.76
C ALA A 113 -27.34 -7.21 7.11
N SER A 114 -26.83 -8.43 6.94
CA SER A 114 -25.42 -8.74 7.16
C SER A 114 -24.51 -8.00 6.19
N LEU A 115 -24.83 -8.00 4.90
CA LEU A 115 -24.09 -7.27 3.87
C LEU A 115 -24.12 -5.75 4.11
N GLN A 116 -25.26 -5.20 4.52
CA GLN A 116 -25.34 -3.78 4.90
C GLN A 116 -24.54 -3.45 6.15
N ALA A 117 -24.56 -4.31 7.16
CA ALA A 117 -23.77 -4.13 8.38
C ALA A 117 -22.27 -4.17 8.11
N GLN A 118 -21.80 -5.11 7.27
CA GLN A 118 -20.40 -5.19 6.83
C GLN A 118 -20.02 -4.04 5.89
N GLY A 119 -20.90 -3.65 4.97
CA GLY A 119 -20.70 -2.50 4.08
C GLY A 119 -20.60 -1.16 4.82
N ARG A 120 -21.23 -1.03 5.99
CA ARG A 120 -21.13 0.15 6.87
C ARG A 120 -19.75 0.35 7.50
N GLU A 121 -18.86 -0.64 7.47
CA GLU A 121 -17.49 -0.45 7.97
C GLU A 121 -16.64 0.48 7.09
N GLY A 122 -17.15 0.89 5.92
CA GLY A 122 -16.51 1.88 5.06
C GLY A 122 -15.16 1.39 4.53
N LEU A 123 -14.98 0.07 4.36
CA LEU A 123 -13.69 -0.51 3.99
C LEU A 123 -13.16 0.03 2.65
N GLY A 124 -14.04 0.31 1.69
CA GLY A 124 -13.66 0.95 0.42
C GLY A 124 -13.19 2.40 0.59
N GLU A 125 -13.83 3.15 1.48
CA GLU A 125 -13.42 4.53 1.81
C GLU A 125 -12.09 4.53 2.56
N LYS A 126 -11.89 3.59 3.50
CA LYS A 126 -10.62 3.38 4.20
C LYS A 126 -9.51 2.98 3.24
N LEU A 127 -9.78 2.08 2.29
CA LEU A 127 -8.81 1.68 1.28
C LEU A 127 -8.40 2.88 0.41
N SER A 128 -9.38 3.60 -0.15
CA SER A 128 -9.14 4.80 -0.96
C SER A 128 -8.36 5.89 -0.20
N PHE A 129 -8.69 6.08 1.10
CA PHE A 129 -7.94 6.98 1.96
C PHE A 129 -6.48 6.54 2.14
N LEU A 130 -6.24 5.26 2.45
CA LEU A 130 -4.89 4.72 2.63
C LEU A 130 -4.08 4.75 1.33
N GLU A 131 -4.69 4.45 0.19
CA GLU A 131 -4.07 4.58 -1.14
C GLU A 131 -3.66 6.03 -1.43
N GLY A 132 -4.51 7.00 -1.07
CA GLY A 132 -4.19 8.42 -1.14
C GLY A 132 -3.03 8.82 -0.22
N GLU A 133 -2.99 8.31 1.02
CA GLU A 133 -1.88 8.53 1.93
C GLU A 133 -0.56 7.96 1.38
N ILE A 134 -0.59 6.74 0.84
CA ILE A 134 0.58 6.11 0.20
C ILE A 134 1.08 6.99 -0.96
N ALA A 135 0.20 7.38 -1.88
CA ALA A 135 0.57 8.21 -3.01
C ALA A 135 1.17 9.57 -2.59
N ALA A 136 0.62 10.20 -1.54
CA ALA A 136 1.15 11.45 -0.99
C ALA A 136 2.52 11.26 -0.34
N ARG A 137 2.74 10.14 0.37
CA ARG A 137 4.04 9.81 0.97
C ARG A 137 5.09 9.50 -0.10
N ASP A 138 4.73 8.76 -1.14
CA ASP A 138 5.63 8.45 -2.26
C ASP A 138 6.04 9.71 -3.02
N ALA A 139 5.10 10.63 -3.28
CA ALA A 139 5.42 11.93 -3.88
C ALA A 139 6.41 12.72 -2.99
N ARG A 140 6.21 12.72 -1.67
CA ARG A 140 7.11 13.40 -0.73
C ARG A 140 8.50 12.75 -0.70
N LEU A 141 8.57 11.42 -0.71
CA LEU A 141 9.84 10.68 -0.81
C LEU A 141 10.57 10.99 -2.11
N GLY A 142 9.85 11.08 -3.24
CA GLY A 142 10.41 11.48 -4.53
C GLY A 142 11.04 12.87 -4.47
N HIS A 143 10.34 13.86 -3.91
CA HIS A 143 10.88 15.21 -3.73
C HIS A 143 12.14 15.24 -2.84
N LEU A 144 12.11 14.55 -1.69
CA LEU A 144 13.26 14.47 -0.78
C LEU A 144 14.46 13.79 -1.43
N HIS A 145 14.25 12.77 -2.27
CA HIS A 145 15.33 12.13 -3.02
C HIS A 145 15.98 13.09 -4.01
N VAL A 146 15.19 13.91 -4.72
CA VAL A 146 15.73 14.91 -5.64
C VAL A 146 16.54 15.94 -4.88
N GLU A 147 16.03 16.43 -3.74
CA GLU A 147 16.72 17.41 -2.89
C GLU A 147 18.04 16.83 -2.33
N ALA A 148 18.02 15.60 -1.83
CA ALA A 148 19.21 14.92 -1.34
C ALA A 148 20.27 14.76 -2.44
N ARG A 149 19.86 14.31 -3.64
CA ARG A 149 20.78 14.18 -4.78
C ARG A 149 21.36 15.51 -5.21
N ALA A 150 20.56 16.58 -5.21
CA ALA A 150 21.03 17.92 -5.53
C ALA A 150 22.04 18.43 -4.49
N ALA A 151 21.78 18.20 -3.19
CA ALA A 151 22.69 18.57 -2.12
C ALA A 151 24.02 17.79 -2.18
N THR A 152 23.97 16.48 -2.44
CA THR A 152 25.16 15.65 -2.65
C THR A 152 25.98 16.16 -3.83
N LEU A 153 25.35 16.37 -4.99
CA LEU A 153 26.02 16.87 -6.18
C LEU A 153 26.67 18.24 -5.92
N LEU A 154 25.95 19.16 -5.26
CA LEU A 154 26.49 20.47 -4.89
C LEU A 154 27.72 20.33 -3.99
N SER A 155 27.64 19.51 -2.94
CA SER A 155 28.76 19.32 -2.00
C SER A 155 29.98 18.74 -2.70
N GLU A 156 29.79 17.70 -3.52
CA GLU A 156 30.88 17.07 -4.27
C GLU A 156 31.52 18.06 -5.24
N THR A 157 30.70 18.83 -5.96
CA THR A 157 31.17 19.86 -6.89
C THR A 157 31.96 20.95 -6.18
N LEU A 158 31.48 21.44 -5.03
CA LEU A 158 32.17 22.47 -4.25
C LEU A 158 33.50 21.97 -3.69
N VAL A 159 33.54 20.75 -3.15
CA VAL A 159 34.79 20.13 -2.66
C VAL A 159 35.79 19.99 -3.81
N GLN A 160 35.34 19.51 -4.98
CA GLN A 160 36.21 19.35 -6.14
C GLN A 160 36.74 20.70 -6.64
N ALA A 161 35.88 21.72 -6.77
CA ALA A 161 36.29 23.07 -7.17
C ALA A 161 37.26 23.70 -6.17
N GLN A 162 37.05 23.47 -4.86
CA GLN A 162 37.97 23.91 -3.82
C GLN A 162 39.34 23.24 -3.97
N ARG A 163 39.38 21.92 -4.22
CA ARG A 163 40.63 21.16 -4.44
C ARG A 163 41.40 21.69 -5.64
N GLU A 164 40.73 21.85 -6.78
CA GLU A 164 41.33 22.37 -8.01
C GLU A 164 41.86 23.79 -7.81
N THR A 165 41.08 24.65 -7.14
CA THR A 165 41.50 26.02 -6.84
C THR A 165 42.72 26.02 -5.92
N LYS A 166 42.71 25.28 -4.81
CA LYS A 166 43.86 25.20 -3.89
C LYS A 166 45.12 24.70 -4.60
N GLY A 167 45.00 23.68 -5.46
CA GLY A 167 46.11 23.19 -6.28
C GLY A 167 46.72 24.28 -7.18
N LEU A 168 45.89 25.07 -7.87
CA LEU A 168 46.34 26.17 -8.74
C LEU A 168 47.13 27.24 -7.98
N TRP A 169 46.71 27.63 -6.77
CA TRP A 169 47.35 28.72 -6.01
C TRP A 169 48.55 28.27 -5.18
N LEU A 170 48.48 27.07 -4.59
CA LEU A 170 49.52 26.62 -3.65
C LEU A 170 50.71 26.00 -4.38
N ARG A 171 50.49 25.32 -5.51
CA ARG A 171 51.57 24.66 -6.27
C ARG A 171 52.72 25.61 -6.66
N PRO A 172 52.46 26.82 -7.21
CA PRO A 172 53.53 27.77 -7.52
C PRO A 172 54.35 28.18 -6.30
N ILE A 173 53.71 28.33 -5.13
CA ILE A 173 54.38 28.70 -3.87
C ILE A 173 55.40 27.62 -3.49
N TYR A 174 55.01 26.35 -3.59
CA TYR A 174 55.93 25.24 -3.28
C TYR A 174 57.07 25.11 -4.27
N ASP A 175 56.79 25.22 -5.57
CA ASP A 175 57.81 25.17 -6.61
C ASP A 175 58.84 26.31 -6.43
N ARG A 176 58.41 27.49 -5.96
CA ARG A 176 59.29 28.61 -5.62
C ARG A 176 59.97 28.49 -4.26
N ALA A 177 59.36 27.79 -3.29
CA ALA A 177 59.97 27.53 -1.98
C ALA A 177 61.06 26.45 -2.03
N ALA A 178 60.93 25.45 -2.92
CA ALA A 178 61.82 24.30 -3.00
C ALA A 178 63.33 24.65 -3.11
N PRO A 179 63.76 25.62 -3.94
CA PRO A 179 65.16 26.04 -3.99
C PRO A 179 65.66 26.60 -2.65
N TYR A 180 64.85 27.36 -1.92
CA TYR A 180 65.23 27.89 -0.61
C TYR A 180 65.29 26.81 0.46
N LEU A 181 64.35 25.86 0.46
CA LEU A 181 64.36 24.70 1.36
C LEU A 181 65.63 23.86 1.15
N SER A 182 66.03 23.64 -0.09
CA SER A 182 67.24 22.88 -0.42
C SER A 182 68.52 23.51 0.14
N LEU A 183 68.57 24.85 0.26
CA LEU A 183 69.67 25.58 0.89
C LEU A 183 69.65 25.47 2.42
N LEU A 184 68.46 25.46 3.03
CA LEU A 184 68.30 25.26 4.46
C LEU A 184 68.77 23.87 4.88
N ARG A 185 68.43 22.85 4.09
CA ARG A 185 68.93 21.49 4.25
C ARG A 185 68.85 20.73 2.92
N PRO A 186 69.98 20.19 2.41
CA PRO A 186 69.94 19.28 1.26
C PRO A 186 69.00 18.10 1.52
N GLY A 187 68.24 17.68 0.51
CA GLY A 187 67.26 16.58 0.65
C GLY A 187 65.98 16.94 1.40
N SER A 188 65.80 18.21 1.78
CA SER A 188 64.52 18.66 2.36
C SER A 188 63.50 19.06 1.29
N ALA A 189 62.28 18.60 1.47
CA ALA A 189 61.14 18.95 0.63
C ALA A 189 59.90 19.15 1.50
N VAL A 190 58.98 20.01 1.06
CA VAL A 190 57.66 20.11 1.67
C VAL A 190 56.74 19.09 1.00
N ALA A 191 56.03 18.32 1.82
CA ALA A 191 54.97 17.42 1.40
C ALA A 191 53.62 18.11 1.60
N LEU A 192 52.74 17.90 0.62
CA LEU A 192 51.37 18.41 0.65
C LEU A 192 50.44 17.28 0.95
N ASP A 193 49.38 17.62 1.66
CA ASP A 193 48.23 16.75 1.75
C ASP A 193 47.62 16.60 0.35
N GLU A 194 47.38 15.37 -0.10
CA GLU A 194 46.92 15.07 -1.46
C GLU A 194 45.47 15.55 -1.70
N ASP A 195 44.68 15.68 -0.63
CA ASP A 195 43.27 16.04 -0.69
C ASP A 195 43.01 17.55 -0.51
N THR A 196 43.86 18.25 0.24
CA THR A 196 43.66 19.66 0.61
C THR A 196 44.74 20.57 0.03
N PHE A 197 45.85 20.01 -0.46
CA PHE A 197 47.05 20.73 -0.92
C PHE A 197 47.70 21.64 0.14
N GLU A 198 47.30 21.48 1.41
CA GLU A 198 47.87 22.19 2.54
C GLU A 198 49.23 21.59 2.93
N LEU A 199 50.02 22.37 3.66
CA LEU A 199 51.34 21.95 4.10
C LEU A 199 51.20 20.90 5.20
N ASP A 200 51.37 19.63 4.82
CA ASP A 200 51.16 18.47 5.69
C ASP A 200 52.42 18.14 6.49
N ALA A 201 53.55 18.03 5.79
CA ALA A 201 54.79 17.59 6.40
C ALA A 201 56.03 18.19 5.73
N VAL A 202 57.15 18.14 6.45
CA VAL A 202 58.47 18.39 5.89
C VAL A 202 59.20 17.06 5.81
N ARG A 203 59.54 16.66 4.60
CA ARG A 203 60.40 15.52 4.35
C ARG A 203 61.85 15.94 4.52
N ARG A 204 62.59 15.17 5.31
CA ARG A 204 64.04 15.27 5.50
C ARG A 204 64.62 13.90 5.24
N ASP A 205 65.24 13.72 4.07
CA ASP A 205 65.75 12.42 3.63
C ASP A 205 64.59 11.39 3.64
N ASP A 206 64.71 10.29 4.39
CA ASP A 206 63.66 9.26 4.52
C ASP A 206 62.64 9.54 5.64
N VAL A 207 62.78 10.64 6.38
CA VAL A 207 61.90 10.98 7.50
C VAL A 207 60.87 12.04 7.09
N VAL A 208 59.59 11.71 7.23
CA VAL A 208 58.48 12.65 7.07
C VAL A 208 58.05 13.13 8.45
N GLU A 209 58.23 14.43 8.71
CA GLU A 209 57.82 15.05 9.98
C GLU A 209 56.58 15.92 9.74
N PRO A 210 55.44 15.65 10.41
CA PRO A 210 54.24 16.48 10.30
C PRO A 210 54.55 17.93 10.66
N PHE A 211 53.91 18.88 9.98
CA PHE A 211 54.11 20.30 10.23
C PHE A 211 53.81 20.69 11.70
N GLU A 212 52.78 20.06 12.28
CA GLU A 212 52.42 20.21 13.69
C GLU A 212 53.49 19.67 14.65
N GLY A 213 54.32 18.73 14.20
CA GLY A 213 55.46 18.21 14.97
C GLY A 213 56.71 19.09 14.91
N LEU A 214 56.75 20.10 14.04
CA LEU A 214 57.93 20.96 13.88
C LEU A 214 58.19 21.84 15.09
N SER A 215 59.47 22.01 15.42
CA SER A 215 59.88 22.98 16.44
C SER A 215 59.54 24.42 16.03
N MET A 216 59.38 25.30 17.01
CA MET A 216 59.05 26.71 16.77
C MET A 216 60.01 27.37 15.78
N GLY A 217 61.32 27.15 15.93
CA GLY A 217 62.34 27.69 15.01
C GLY A 217 62.26 27.10 13.60
N ALA A 218 61.85 25.84 13.43
CA ALA A 218 61.65 25.26 12.10
C ALA A 218 60.42 25.86 11.40
N ARG A 219 59.32 26.07 12.14
CA ARG A 219 58.13 26.77 11.61
C ARG A 219 58.44 28.20 11.22
N GLU A 220 59.24 28.91 12.03
CA GLU A 220 59.68 30.27 11.76
C GLU A 220 60.51 30.35 10.45
N GLN A 221 61.44 29.41 10.23
CA GLN A 221 62.22 29.32 8.99
C GLN A 221 61.36 29.07 7.77
N ILE A 222 60.42 28.12 7.85
CA ILE A 222 59.48 27.83 6.76
C ILE A 222 58.62 29.07 6.47
N ALA A 223 58.16 29.77 7.50
CA ALA A 223 57.36 30.97 7.34
C ALA A 223 58.11 32.11 6.62
N VAL A 224 59.42 32.26 6.86
CA VAL A 224 60.27 33.19 6.10
C VAL A 224 60.41 32.72 4.65
N ILE A 225 60.71 31.44 4.43
CA ILE A 225 60.87 30.86 3.08
C ILE A 225 59.59 31.02 2.24
N THR A 226 58.41 30.76 2.82
CA THR A 226 57.13 30.93 2.13
C THR A 226 56.92 32.38 1.69
N ARG A 227 57.30 33.36 2.51
CA ARG A 227 57.23 34.79 2.12
C ARG A 227 58.20 35.13 0.99
N LEU A 228 59.41 34.56 0.99
CA LEU A 228 60.36 34.72 -0.11
C LEU A 228 59.81 34.11 -1.41
N ALA A 229 59.19 32.93 -1.33
CA ALA A 229 58.56 32.27 -2.47
C ALA A 229 57.38 33.09 -3.04
N LEU A 230 56.56 33.70 -2.17
CA LEU A 230 55.52 34.64 -2.60
C LEU A 230 56.12 35.88 -3.27
N GLY A 231 57.20 36.43 -2.73
CA GLY A 231 57.95 37.51 -3.37
C GLY A 231 58.42 37.13 -4.77
N ASP A 232 58.95 35.91 -4.94
CA ASP A 232 59.37 35.41 -6.26
C ASP A 232 58.22 35.34 -7.26
N ILE A 233 57.03 34.88 -6.84
CA ILE A 233 55.84 34.84 -7.69
C ILE A 233 55.43 36.25 -8.12
N LEU A 234 55.43 37.22 -7.21
CA LEU A 234 55.11 38.61 -7.53
C LEU A 234 56.12 39.19 -8.52
N ALA A 235 57.42 38.96 -8.30
CA ALA A 235 58.47 39.46 -9.18
C ALA A 235 58.40 38.84 -10.59
N ASP A 236 58.02 37.56 -10.70
CA ASP A 236 57.82 36.92 -12.02
C ASP A 236 56.65 37.53 -12.80
N ASN A 237 55.67 38.10 -12.10
CA ASN A 237 54.55 38.84 -12.69
C ASN A 237 54.87 40.32 -12.93
N GLY A 238 56.12 40.75 -12.75
CA GLY A 238 56.57 42.12 -12.95
C GLY A 238 56.40 43.04 -11.74
N GLU A 239 55.93 42.51 -10.61
CA GLU A 239 55.74 43.27 -9.36
C GLU A 239 56.85 42.90 -8.37
N SER A 240 57.98 43.62 -8.41
CA SER A 240 59.05 43.40 -7.42
C SER A 240 58.58 43.83 -6.02
N ALA A 241 58.59 42.90 -5.07
CA ALA A 241 58.22 43.17 -3.68
C ALA A 241 59.45 43.59 -2.83
N CYS A 242 59.22 44.48 -1.87
CA CYS A 242 60.15 44.72 -0.76
C CYS A 242 59.70 43.89 0.44
N LEU A 243 60.57 43.02 0.95
CA LEU A 243 60.27 42.18 2.10
C LEU A 243 60.84 42.83 3.36
N VAL A 244 59.95 43.17 4.29
CA VAL A 244 60.33 43.64 5.63
C VAL A 244 60.15 42.50 6.61
N LEU A 245 61.24 42.09 7.27
CA LEU A 245 61.26 41.04 8.27
C LEU A 245 61.56 41.66 9.63
N ASP A 246 60.61 41.57 10.56
CA ASP A 246 60.72 42.11 11.92
C ASP A 246 61.11 41.00 12.91
N ASP A 247 62.27 41.16 13.54
CA ASP A 247 62.97 40.18 14.37
C ASP A 247 62.84 38.73 13.85
N PRO A 248 63.30 38.43 12.62
CA PRO A 248 63.21 37.08 12.09
C PRO A 248 64.25 36.17 12.75
N LEU A 249 63.93 34.88 12.85
CA LEU A 249 64.85 33.80 13.23
C LEU A 249 65.33 33.84 14.69
N VAL A 250 64.53 34.39 15.59
CA VAL A 250 64.88 34.53 17.02
C VAL A 250 65.17 33.18 17.67
N ASN A 251 64.49 32.12 17.20
CA ASN A 251 64.59 30.77 17.74
C ASN A 251 65.58 29.86 16.98
N ALA A 252 66.36 30.42 16.05
CA ALA A 252 67.32 29.64 15.27
C ALA A 252 68.64 29.45 16.03
N ASP A 253 69.16 28.21 16.05
CA ASP A 253 70.55 27.96 16.44
C ASP A 253 71.54 28.49 15.39
N ARG A 254 72.80 28.67 15.79
CA ARG A 254 73.85 29.29 14.96
C ARG A 254 74.00 28.63 13.59
N HIS A 255 73.96 27.31 13.52
CA HIS A 255 74.15 26.58 12.28
C HIS A 255 72.93 26.72 11.35
N ARG A 256 71.71 26.74 11.88
CA ARG A 256 70.52 27.05 11.08
C ARG A 256 70.50 28.50 10.61
N LEU A 257 70.95 29.44 11.43
CA LEU A 257 71.04 30.86 11.09
C LEU A 257 72.01 31.09 9.92
N GLU A 258 73.19 30.46 9.94
CA GLU A 258 74.17 30.49 8.83
C GLU A 258 73.55 30.02 7.50
N ARG A 259 72.72 28.97 7.53
CA ARG A 259 72.00 28.47 6.34
C ARG A 259 70.90 29.43 5.90
N MET A 260 70.18 30.03 6.84
CA MET A 260 69.20 31.06 6.53
C MET A 260 69.85 32.32 5.94
N HIS A 261 71.09 32.65 6.29
CA HIS A 261 71.82 33.71 5.60
C HIS A 261 72.03 33.41 4.13
N LEU A 262 72.35 32.16 3.77
CA LEU A 262 72.45 31.75 2.36
C LEU A 262 71.10 31.88 1.63
N VAL A 263 70.00 31.52 2.31
CA VAL A 263 68.63 31.68 1.79
C VAL A 263 68.32 33.16 1.54
N LEU A 264 68.54 34.02 2.54
CA LEU A 264 68.31 35.47 2.44
C LEU A 264 69.20 36.11 1.38
N HIS A 265 70.47 35.73 1.30
CA HIS A 265 71.40 36.22 0.30
C HIS A 265 71.00 35.82 -1.13
N ARG A 266 70.46 34.61 -1.31
CA ARG A 266 69.89 34.19 -2.61
C ARG A 266 68.67 35.04 -2.96
N ALA A 267 67.74 35.22 -2.03
CA ALA A 267 66.53 35.98 -2.25
C ALA A 267 66.81 37.47 -2.51
N ALA A 268 67.84 38.04 -1.87
CA ALA A 268 68.28 39.42 -2.06
C ALA A 268 68.76 39.73 -3.49
N LYS A 269 69.05 38.71 -4.32
CA LYS A 269 69.35 38.90 -5.75
C LYS A 269 68.12 39.28 -6.57
N ARG A 270 66.92 39.03 -6.05
CA ARG A 270 65.64 39.25 -6.73
C ARG A 270 64.78 40.29 -6.02
N HIS A 271 64.91 40.41 -4.70
CA HIS A 271 64.09 41.27 -3.86
C HIS A 271 64.93 42.20 -3.01
N GLN A 272 64.39 43.37 -2.70
CA GLN A 272 64.91 44.16 -1.59
C GLN A 272 64.43 43.54 -0.28
N ILE A 273 65.35 43.26 0.64
CA ILE A 273 65.03 42.69 1.96
C ILE A 273 65.52 43.65 3.03
N VAL A 274 64.61 44.06 3.92
CA VAL A 274 64.88 44.89 5.09
C VAL A 274 64.66 44.04 6.32
N ILE A 275 65.70 43.88 7.14
CA ILE A 275 65.63 43.15 8.40
C ILE A 275 65.68 44.17 9.54
N LEU A 276 64.62 44.20 10.34
CA LEU A 276 64.56 44.97 11.58
C LEU A 276 64.89 44.01 12.70
N THR A 277 65.94 44.30 13.49
CA THR A 277 66.27 43.41 14.60
C THR A 277 67.01 44.10 15.73
N CYS A 278 66.77 43.63 16.95
CA CYS A 278 67.56 43.99 18.13
C CYS A 278 68.84 43.14 18.30
N ARG A 279 69.04 42.10 17.46
CA ARG A 279 70.14 41.13 17.56
C ARG A 279 71.18 41.32 16.45
N GLU A 280 71.83 42.50 16.41
CA GLU A 280 72.83 42.85 15.38
C GLU A 280 73.86 41.72 15.13
N ARG A 281 74.35 41.10 16.21
CA ARG A 281 75.38 40.04 16.17
C ARG A 281 75.00 38.85 15.30
N ASP A 282 73.72 38.54 15.19
CA ASP A 282 73.23 37.38 14.46
C ASP A 282 73.25 37.61 12.95
N PHE A 283 73.28 38.86 12.49
CA PHE A 283 73.22 39.20 11.06
C PHE A 283 74.52 39.83 10.52
N LEU A 284 75.56 39.94 11.34
CA LEU A 284 76.87 40.48 10.91
C LEU A 284 77.45 39.72 9.70
N ASP A 285 77.33 38.39 9.72
CA ASP A 285 77.88 37.51 8.69
C ASP A 285 77.02 37.45 7.42
N LEU A 286 75.88 38.16 7.37
CA LEU A 286 75.00 38.22 6.19
C LEU A 286 75.60 39.05 5.05
N GLY A 287 76.55 39.94 5.36
CA GLY A 287 77.13 40.88 4.39
C GLY A 287 76.15 41.97 3.94
N ALA A 288 75.10 42.23 4.73
CA ALA A 288 74.11 43.27 4.46
C ALA A 288 74.57 44.65 4.97
N HIS A 289 73.98 45.72 4.43
CA HIS A 289 74.21 47.08 4.93
C HIS A 289 73.54 47.27 6.29
N LEU A 290 74.34 47.52 7.33
CA LEU A 290 73.86 47.72 8.71
C LEU A 290 73.57 49.20 8.97
N ILE A 291 72.37 49.50 9.46
CA ILE A 291 71.95 50.85 9.87
C ILE A 291 71.62 50.79 11.37
N ARG A 292 72.30 51.61 12.16
CA ARG A 292 72.00 51.80 13.58
C ARG A 292 71.10 53.03 13.71
N ILE A 293 69.90 52.81 14.28
CA ILE A 293 68.89 53.84 14.53
C ILE A 293 69.01 54.34 15.97
#